data_AF-M8CYB4-F1
#
_entry.id   AF-M8CYB4-F1
#
_cell.length_a   1.000
_cell.length_b   1.000
_cell.length_c   1.000
_cell.angle_alpha   90.00
_cell.angle_beta   90.00
_cell.angle_gamma   90.00
#
_symmetry.space_group_name_H-M   'P 1'
#
loop_
_entity.id
_entity.type
_entity.pdbx_description
1 polymer ?
#
loop_
_entity_poly.entity_id
_entity_poly.type
_entity_poly.pdbx_seq_one_letter_code
_entity_poly.pdbx_strand_id
1 'polypeptide(L)'
;MEALRPLSITAVAALLRAPPVPISTFVGTGREVGGRRGKSVRAGAGWLWGLLGRKGGGGAPTAMTVTPGTVKAGDPVLHEPAQEVSPGDVPSEKIQGVIDQMIAVMRKAPGVGLAAPQIGVPLKIIVLEDTQEYISYASKEDIDAQDRRSFDLLVGIFFRMELCSPPITVVRLEHLLMAHALLCFLSPLSQVVINPKLRKTSKRTARFYEGCLSVDGYRAVVERHLDVEVSGFDRNGHPMKVEASGWQARILQHECDHLEGTLYVDKMVPRTFRTVDNLNLPLATGCPPLGA
;
A
#
# COMPACT_ATOMS: atom_id res chain seq x y z
N MET A 1 -17.87 36.30 -34.90
CA MET A 1 -17.63 35.19 -33.96
C MET A 1 -16.48 34.38 -34.50
N GLU A 2 -15.30 34.64 -33.94
CA GLU A 2 -14.00 34.17 -34.42
C GLU A 2 -13.76 32.74 -33.93
N ALA A 3 -13.51 31.82 -34.86
CA ALA A 3 -13.28 30.42 -34.55
C ALA A 3 -11.86 30.21 -34.02
N LEU A 4 -11.75 29.73 -32.77
CA LEU A 4 -10.49 29.32 -32.16
C LEU A 4 -9.88 28.15 -32.93
N ARG A 5 -8.65 28.34 -33.45
CA ARG A 5 -7.86 27.28 -34.10
C ARG A 5 -7.17 26.42 -33.04
N PRO A 6 -7.12 25.08 -33.20
CA PRO A 6 -6.38 24.21 -32.29
C PRO A 6 -4.86 24.39 -32.47
N LEU A 7 -4.14 24.45 -31.35
CA LEU A 7 -2.68 24.55 -31.31
C LEU A 7 -2.01 23.26 -31.81
N SER A 8 -0.96 23.43 -32.60
CA SER A 8 -0.10 22.36 -33.13
C SER A 8 0.62 21.59 -32.01
N ILE A 9 0.72 20.26 -32.18
CA ILE A 9 1.41 19.28 -31.32
C ILE A 9 2.88 19.64 -31.04
N THR A 10 3.48 20.55 -31.79
CA THR A 10 4.87 20.99 -31.57
C THR A 10 5.05 21.96 -30.39
N ALA A 11 3.99 22.56 -29.84
CA ALA A 11 4.09 23.56 -28.76
C ALA A 11 4.18 22.96 -27.33
N VAL A 12 3.78 21.70 -27.14
CA VAL A 12 3.80 21.04 -25.81
C VAL A 12 5.20 20.49 -25.46
N ALA A 13 6.05 20.24 -26.47
CA ALA A 13 7.40 19.70 -26.28
C ALA A 13 8.45 20.70 -25.75
N ALA A 14 8.12 22.00 -25.69
CA ALA A 14 9.07 23.05 -25.27
C ALA A 14 9.04 23.35 -23.75
N LEU A 15 8.04 22.83 -23.00
CA LEU A 15 7.92 23.04 -21.55
C LEU A 15 8.62 21.97 -20.69
N LEU A 16 9.21 20.94 -21.30
CA LEU A 16 9.90 19.84 -20.61
C LEU A 16 11.44 19.88 -20.76
N ARG A 17 12.02 21.01 -21.17
CA ARG A 17 13.49 21.18 -21.31
C ARG A 17 14.06 22.36 -20.53
N ALA A 18 13.64 22.54 -19.28
CA ALA A 18 14.37 23.42 -18.36
C ALA A 18 15.53 22.63 -17.72
N PRO A 19 16.79 23.08 -17.83
CA PRO A 19 17.90 22.47 -17.11
C PRO A 19 17.75 22.69 -15.59
N PRO A 20 18.27 21.78 -14.73
CA PRO A 20 18.15 21.93 -13.29
C PRO A 20 18.89 23.18 -12.80
N VAL A 21 18.20 23.95 -11.96
CA VAL A 21 18.74 25.14 -11.28
C VAL A 21 19.70 24.66 -10.17
N PRO A 22 20.93 25.19 -10.05
CA PRO A 22 21.86 24.74 -9.02
C PRO A 22 21.38 25.20 -7.63
N ILE A 23 21.20 24.24 -6.72
CA ILE A 23 20.93 24.52 -5.30
C ILE A 23 22.24 25.03 -4.68
N SER A 24 22.21 26.29 -4.26
CA SER A 24 23.28 26.95 -3.50
C SER A 24 23.61 26.17 -2.24
N THR A 25 24.88 25.82 -2.08
CA THR A 25 25.46 25.22 -0.88
C THR A 25 25.46 26.24 0.25
N PHE A 26 24.55 26.09 1.20
CA PHE A 26 24.66 26.80 2.48
C PHE A 26 25.69 26.09 3.36
N VAL A 27 26.92 26.59 3.34
CA VAL A 27 27.99 26.22 4.26
C VAL A 27 27.63 26.77 5.64
N GLY A 28 26.99 25.95 6.46
CA GLY A 28 26.82 26.19 7.89
C GLY A 28 28.11 25.82 8.61
N THR A 29 28.84 26.83 9.08
CA THR A 29 30.04 26.71 9.91
C THR A 29 29.79 25.83 11.14
N GLY A 30 30.55 24.75 11.28
CA GLY A 30 30.53 23.89 12.46
C GLY A 30 30.96 24.65 13.70
N ARG A 31 30.19 24.52 14.78
CA ARG A 31 30.56 24.94 16.12
C ARG A 31 30.81 23.68 16.95
N GLU A 32 32.05 23.52 17.38
CA GLU A 32 32.52 22.43 18.24
C GLU A 32 31.68 22.36 19.53
N VAL A 33 31.30 21.14 19.93
CA VAL A 33 30.79 20.88 21.27
C VAL A 33 31.70 19.85 21.94
N GLY A 34 32.53 20.36 22.85
CA GLY A 34 33.44 19.59 23.68
C GLY A 34 32.70 18.67 24.66
N GLY A 35 33.30 17.52 24.90
CA GLY A 35 32.78 16.49 25.79
C GLY A 35 32.78 16.89 27.27
N ARG A 36 31.85 16.29 28.02
CA ARG A 36 31.99 16.07 29.47
C ARG A 36 31.47 14.68 29.85
N ARG A 37 32.35 13.96 30.54
CA ARG A 37 32.09 12.69 31.23
C ARG A 37 31.13 12.87 32.41
N GLY A 38 30.31 11.83 32.62
CA GLY A 38 30.01 11.29 33.95
C GLY A 38 28.65 11.66 34.53
N LYS A 39 27.76 10.67 34.70
CA LYS A 39 27.58 9.94 35.97
C LYS A 39 26.55 8.81 35.80
N SER A 40 26.84 7.69 36.45
CA SER A 40 25.95 6.55 36.59
C SER A 40 24.73 6.91 37.46
N VAL A 41 23.56 6.42 37.08
CA VAL A 41 22.45 6.19 38.02
C VAL A 41 21.92 4.77 37.76
N ARG A 42 21.94 3.94 38.81
CA ARG A 42 21.24 2.66 38.89
C ARG A 42 20.00 2.82 39.78
N ALA A 43 19.07 1.89 39.59
CA ALA A 43 17.86 1.56 40.36
C ALA A 43 16.60 2.37 39.98
N GLY A 44 15.41 1.76 39.86
CA GLY A 44 15.00 0.42 40.27
C GLY A 44 13.68 -0.02 39.64
N ALA A 45 13.36 -1.29 39.91
CA ALA A 45 12.17 -2.00 39.48
C ALA A 45 10.86 -1.35 39.95
N GLY A 46 9.87 -1.31 39.06
CA GLY A 46 8.52 -0.82 39.34
C GLY A 46 7.47 -1.63 38.60
N TRP A 47 7.50 -2.96 38.71
CA TRP A 47 6.46 -3.87 38.21
C TRP A 47 5.74 -4.51 39.42
N LEU A 48 5.01 -3.75 40.25
CA LEU A 48 4.22 -4.37 41.34
C LEU A 48 3.05 -3.56 41.96
N TRP A 49 2.40 -2.60 41.31
CA TRP A 49 1.16 -2.04 41.91
C TRP A 49 0.09 -1.76 40.86
N GLY A 50 -1.05 -2.46 40.97
CA GLY A 50 -2.22 -2.21 40.13
C GLY A 50 -3.36 -3.24 40.13
N LEU A 51 -3.30 -4.34 40.90
CA LEU A 51 -4.50 -5.13 41.25
C LEU A 51 -5.27 -4.38 42.35
N LEU A 52 -6.09 -3.40 41.98
CA LEU A 52 -7.26 -2.92 42.73
C LEU A 52 -8.00 -1.90 41.85
N GLY A 53 -9.30 -2.13 41.68
CA GLY A 53 -10.06 -1.63 40.55
C GLY A 53 -10.13 -0.11 40.40
N ARG A 54 -10.27 0.31 39.14
CA ARG A 54 -10.91 1.59 38.81
C ARG A 54 -12.03 1.34 37.81
N LYS A 55 -13.26 1.48 38.31
CA LYS A 55 -14.49 1.64 37.53
C LYS A 55 -14.38 2.87 36.63
N GLY A 56 -14.94 2.75 35.42
CA GLY A 56 -15.69 3.80 34.73
C GLY A 56 -14.92 5.05 34.30
N GLY A 57 -14.62 5.12 33.01
CA GLY A 57 -14.27 6.37 32.33
C GLY A 57 -14.37 6.15 30.82
N GLY A 58 -15.52 6.49 30.24
CA GLY A 58 -15.71 6.50 28.80
C GLY A 58 -14.73 7.49 28.17
N GLY A 59 -13.66 6.97 27.57
CA GLY A 59 -12.81 7.73 26.67
C GLY A 59 -13.57 7.92 25.36
N ALA A 60 -13.89 9.17 25.02
CA ALA A 60 -14.28 9.52 23.67
C ALA A 60 -13.21 8.98 22.69
N PRO A 61 -13.59 8.41 21.54
CA PRO A 61 -12.61 7.93 20.58
C PRO A 61 -11.77 9.14 20.14
N THR A 62 -10.47 9.09 20.41
CA THR A 62 -9.50 10.04 19.87
C THR A 62 -9.71 10.10 18.36
N ALA A 63 -9.98 11.31 17.84
CA ALA A 63 -10.08 11.54 16.41
C ALA A 63 -8.83 10.96 15.74
N MET A 64 -9.03 10.06 14.77
CA MET A 64 -7.92 9.46 14.05
C MET A 64 -7.23 10.57 13.27
N THR A 65 -6.05 10.97 13.73
CA THR A 65 -5.32 12.09 13.14
C THR A 65 -4.57 11.52 11.95
N VAL A 66 -5.09 11.76 10.75
CA VAL A 66 -4.47 11.26 9.52
C VAL A 66 -3.39 12.23 9.04
N THR A 67 -2.22 11.72 8.67
CA THR A 67 -1.09 12.56 8.22
C THR A 67 -1.25 13.01 6.77
N PRO A 68 -0.74 14.21 6.37
CA PRO A 68 -0.75 14.69 4.98
C PRO A 68 0.10 13.88 3.97
N GLY A 69 0.68 12.75 4.40
CA GLY A 69 1.58 11.91 3.62
C GLY A 69 1.90 10.61 4.36
N THR A 70 2.85 9.83 3.85
CA THR A 70 3.22 8.55 4.47
C THR A 70 4.14 8.73 5.67
N VAL A 71 3.77 8.08 6.77
CA VAL A 71 4.59 7.91 7.96
C VAL A 71 5.86 7.14 7.59
N LYS A 72 6.99 7.50 8.21
CA LYS A 72 8.31 6.90 7.93
C LYS A 72 8.72 5.92 9.03
N ALA A 73 9.53 4.94 8.65
CA ALA A 73 10.09 3.97 9.58
C ALA A 73 10.76 4.65 10.76
N GLY A 74 10.34 4.25 11.97
CA GLY A 74 10.74 4.87 13.23
C GLY A 74 9.54 5.38 14.03
N ASP A 75 8.43 5.70 13.35
CA ASP A 75 7.15 5.96 14.00
C ASP A 75 6.54 4.68 14.59
N PRO A 76 6.10 4.67 15.86
CA PRO A 76 5.53 3.49 16.50
C PRO A 76 4.35 2.86 15.77
N VAL A 77 3.54 3.64 15.06
CA VAL A 77 2.35 3.11 14.36
C VAL A 77 2.70 2.04 13.30
N LEU A 78 3.93 2.07 12.77
CA LEU A 78 4.42 1.09 11.79
C LEU A 78 5.00 -0.18 12.42
N HIS A 79 5.13 -0.22 13.75
CA HIS A 79 5.79 -1.28 14.51
C HIS A 79 4.87 -1.92 15.55
N GLU A 80 3.58 -1.56 15.53
CA GLU A 80 2.55 -2.09 16.43
C GLU A 80 1.44 -2.77 15.62
N PRO A 81 0.86 -3.87 16.11
CA PRO A 81 -0.29 -4.50 15.45
C PRO A 81 -1.50 -3.57 15.38
N ALA A 82 -2.06 -3.44 14.18
CA ALA A 82 -3.24 -2.64 13.90
C ALA A 82 -4.53 -3.31 14.43
N GLN A 83 -5.54 -2.49 14.71
CA GLN A 83 -6.82 -2.94 15.28
C GLN A 83 -7.82 -3.34 14.17
N GLU A 84 -8.65 -4.34 14.44
CA GLU A 84 -9.73 -4.69 13.53
C GLU A 84 -10.78 -3.58 13.46
N VAL A 85 -11.34 -3.36 12.27
CA VAL A 85 -12.51 -2.49 12.06
C VAL A 85 -13.76 -3.28 12.42
N SER A 86 -14.63 -2.71 13.26
CA SER A 86 -15.94 -3.32 13.53
C SER A 86 -16.76 -3.39 12.23
N PRO A 87 -17.40 -4.53 11.88
CA PRO A 87 -18.19 -4.65 10.65
C PRO A 87 -19.29 -3.57 10.51
N GLY A 88 -19.88 -3.13 11.63
CA GLY A 88 -20.89 -2.07 11.63
C GLY A 88 -20.33 -0.67 11.34
N ASP A 89 -19.02 -0.45 11.51
CA ASP A 89 -18.36 0.83 11.28
C ASP A 89 -17.86 0.97 9.83
N VAL A 90 -17.77 -0.12 9.07
CA VAL A 90 -17.32 -0.10 7.67
C VAL A 90 -18.07 0.92 6.79
N PRO A 91 -19.41 1.03 6.82
CA PRO A 91 -20.13 2.02 6.03
C PRO A 91 -20.06 3.45 6.60
N SER A 92 -19.43 3.66 7.75
CA SER A 92 -19.36 5.00 8.35
C SER A 92 -18.50 5.95 7.51
N GLU A 93 -18.89 7.23 7.48
CA GLU A 93 -18.12 8.29 6.80
C GLU A 93 -16.66 8.34 7.27
N LYS A 94 -16.40 8.00 8.54
CA LYS A 94 -15.06 7.93 9.11
C LYS A 94 -14.20 6.87 8.40
N ILE A 95 -14.70 5.63 8.26
CA ILE A 95 -13.94 4.55 7.61
C ILE A 95 -13.83 4.81 6.11
N GLN A 96 -14.89 5.31 5.47
CA GLN A 96 -14.84 5.65 4.05
C GLN A 96 -13.83 6.75 3.75
N GLY A 97 -13.75 7.79 4.58
CA GLY A 97 -12.77 8.86 4.47
C GLY A 97 -11.32 8.38 4.65
N VAL A 98 -11.07 7.43 5.55
CA VAL A 98 -9.77 6.77 5.67
C VAL A 98 -9.40 6.05 4.38
N ILE A 99 -10.32 5.25 3.83
CA ILE A 99 -10.08 4.48 2.59
C ILE A 99 -9.83 5.45 1.41
N ASP A 100 -10.60 6.52 1.28
CA ASP A 100 -10.41 7.53 0.22
C ASP A 100 -9.04 8.19 0.31
N GLN A 101 -8.62 8.54 1.54
CA GLN A 101 -7.31 9.12 1.76
C GLN A 101 -6.18 8.13 1.45
N MET A 102 -6.32 6.84 1.80
CA MET A 102 -5.34 5.82 1.44
C MET A 102 -5.18 5.70 -0.08
N ILE A 103 -6.29 5.65 -0.82
CA ILE A 103 -6.28 5.58 -2.29
C ILE A 103 -5.61 6.85 -2.88
N ALA A 104 -5.96 8.02 -2.37
CA ALA A 104 -5.38 9.29 -2.81
C ALA A 104 -3.86 9.35 -2.56
N VAL A 105 -3.40 8.90 -1.39
CA VAL A 105 -1.96 8.85 -1.04
C VAL A 105 -1.23 7.84 -1.92
N MET A 106 -1.78 6.64 -2.11
CA MET A 106 -1.21 5.59 -2.96
C MET A 106 -0.99 6.09 -4.39
N ARG A 107 -2.02 6.70 -5.00
CA ARG A 107 -1.95 7.24 -6.37
C ARG A 107 -1.02 8.44 -6.51
N LYS A 108 -0.93 9.30 -5.49
CA LYS A 108 -0.04 10.46 -5.49
C LYS A 108 1.44 10.07 -5.39
N ALA A 109 1.75 8.99 -4.67
CA ALA A 109 3.12 8.47 -4.48
C ALA A 109 3.48 7.32 -5.44
N PRO A 110 2.84 7.26 -6.62
CA PRO A 110 2.54 6.07 -7.44
C PRO A 110 2.95 4.71 -6.82
N GLY A 111 2.28 4.30 -5.75
CA GLY A 111 2.44 2.99 -5.13
C GLY A 111 1.44 1.97 -5.66
N VAL A 112 1.76 0.67 -5.55
CA VAL A 112 0.87 -0.44 -5.94
C VAL A 112 0.05 -1.01 -4.78
N GLY A 113 0.32 -0.52 -3.56
CA GLY A 113 -0.35 -0.90 -2.32
C GLY A 113 -0.10 0.13 -1.22
N LEU A 114 -1.01 0.18 -0.25
CA LEU A 114 -0.87 0.97 0.96
C LEU A 114 -1.68 0.36 2.12
N ALA A 115 -1.08 0.30 3.30
CA ALA A 115 -1.74 -0.08 4.55
C ALA A 115 -2.08 1.15 5.41
N ALA A 116 -3.20 1.12 6.14
CA ALA A 116 -3.64 2.24 6.97
C ALA A 116 -2.61 2.74 8.00
N PRO A 117 -1.77 1.88 8.63
CA PRO A 117 -0.69 2.35 9.50
C PRO A 117 0.25 3.35 8.82
N GLN A 118 0.46 3.24 7.51
CA GLN A 118 1.33 4.15 6.74
C GLN A 118 0.80 5.57 6.63
N ILE A 119 -0.47 5.82 6.97
CA ILE A 119 -1.06 7.16 7.08
C ILE A 119 -1.38 7.55 8.54
N GLY A 120 -0.81 6.82 9.51
CA GLY A 120 -1.00 7.06 10.94
C GLY A 120 -2.29 6.47 11.51
N VAL A 121 -2.96 5.59 10.78
CA VAL A 121 -4.25 5.01 11.15
C VAL A 121 -4.03 3.54 11.58
N PRO A 122 -4.10 3.21 12.88
CA PRO A 122 -3.83 1.85 13.38
C PRO A 122 -5.02 0.90 13.16
N LEU A 123 -5.52 0.78 11.93
CA LEU A 123 -6.62 -0.12 11.55
C LEU A 123 -6.17 -1.14 10.51
N LYS A 124 -6.80 -2.32 10.53
CA LYS A 124 -6.58 -3.40 9.55
C LYS A 124 -7.29 -3.11 8.23
N ILE A 125 -6.75 -2.17 7.46
CA ILE A 125 -7.24 -1.81 6.13
C ILE A 125 -6.05 -1.76 5.18
N ILE A 126 -6.18 -2.39 4.01
CA ILE A 126 -5.21 -2.32 2.91
C ILE A 126 -5.92 -1.92 1.62
N VAL A 127 -5.23 -1.15 0.78
CA VAL A 127 -5.66 -0.82 -0.59
C VAL A 127 -4.57 -1.21 -1.58
N LEU A 128 -4.97 -1.71 -2.75
CA LEU A 128 -4.06 -2.18 -3.78
C LEU A 128 -4.54 -1.77 -5.18
N GLU A 129 -3.58 -1.43 -6.04
CA GLU A 129 -3.85 -1.10 -7.45
C GLU A 129 -2.59 -1.31 -8.28
N ASP A 130 -2.65 -2.13 -9.33
CA ASP A 130 -1.55 -2.27 -10.28
C ASP A 130 -2.12 -2.11 -11.70
N THR A 131 -1.94 -0.93 -12.28
CA THR A 131 -2.54 -0.56 -13.56
C THR A 131 -1.65 -0.98 -14.72
N GLN A 132 -2.23 -1.06 -15.92
CA GLN A 132 -1.46 -1.29 -17.15
C GLN A 132 -0.39 -0.19 -17.37
N GLU A 133 -0.68 1.06 -16.98
CA GLU A 133 0.29 2.15 -17.02
C GLU A 133 1.48 1.87 -16.08
N TYR A 134 1.24 1.45 -14.83
CA TYR A 134 2.32 1.12 -13.89
C TYR A 134 3.17 -0.06 -14.34
N ILE A 135 2.54 -1.05 -14.97
CA ILE A 135 3.23 -2.21 -15.52
C ILE A 135 4.08 -1.83 -16.73
N SER A 136 3.65 -0.85 -17.54
CA SER A 136 4.36 -0.42 -18.75
C SER A 136 5.75 0.17 -18.50
N TYR A 137 6.06 0.59 -17.28
CA TYR A 137 7.39 1.07 -16.89
C TYR A 137 8.38 -0.07 -16.60
N ALA A 138 7.92 -1.31 -16.46
CA ALA A 138 8.78 -2.47 -16.23
C ALA A 138 9.23 -3.09 -17.55
N SER A 139 10.41 -3.73 -17.54
CA SER A 139 10.86 -4.53 -18.68
C SER A 139 9.95 -5.75 -18.86
N LYS A 140 9.86 -6.26 -20.09
CA LYS A 140 9.06 -7.46 -20.35
C LYS A 140 9.60 -8.65 -19.55
N GLU A 141 10.92 -8.77 -19.45
CA GLU A 141 11.60 -9.80 -18.68
C GLU A 141 11.22 -9.75 -17.19
N ASP A 142 11.14 -8.55 -16.60
CA ASP A 142 10.71 -8.38 -15.20
C ASP A 142 9.24 -8.74 -15.02
N ILE A 143 8.36 -8.32 -15.96
CA ILE A 143 6.93 -8.62 -15.92
C ILE A 143 6.70 -10.13 -15.95
N ASP A 144 7.38 -10.83 -16.88
CA ASP A 144 7.28 -12.27 -17.05
C ASP A 144 7.86 -13.00 -15.81
N ALA A 145 9.02 -12.57 -15.30
CA ALA A 145 9.64 -13.17 -14.12
C ALA A 145 8.80 -12.99 -12.84
N GLN A 146 8.11 -11.87 -12.71
CA GLN A 146 7.27 -11.54 -11.55
C GLN A 146 5.86 -12.12 -11.63
N ASP A 147 5.47 -12.74 -12.75
CA ASP A 147 4.07 -13.08 -13.07
C ASP A 147 3.15 -11.87 -12.79
N ARG A 148 3.56 -10.69 -13.25
CA ARG A 148 2.90 -9.42 -12.94
C ARG A 148 1.82 -9.13 -13.98
N ARG A 149 0.61 -8.88 -13.52
CA ARG A 149 -0.55 -8.58 -14.35
C ARG A 149 -1.34 -7.45 -13.71
N SER A 150 -2.05 -6.67 -14.53
CA SER A 150 -2.96 -5.67 -13.98
C SER A 150 -4.02 -6.36 -13.16
N PHE A 151 -4.45 -5.74 -12.07
CA PHE A 151 -5.53 -6.33 -11.28
C PHE A 151 -6.84 -6.20 -12.05
N ASP A 152 -7.41 -7.35 -12.42
CA ASP A 152 -8.75 -7.39 -12.96
C ASP A 152 -9.72 -6.96 -11.85
N LEU A 153 -10.32 -5.79 -12.02
CA LEU A 153 -11.34 -5.22 -11.13
C LEU A 153 -12.69 -5.92 -11.30
N LEU A 154 -12.65 -7.23 -11.52
CA LEU A 154 -13.84 -8.06 -11.66
C LEU A 154 -14.41 -8.31 -10.27
N VAL A 155 -15.32 -7.41 -9.91
CA VAL A 155 -16.44 -7.61 -9.00
C VAL A 155 -16.85 -9.08 -9.04
N GLY A 156 -16.55 -9.81 -7.96
CA GLY A 156 -17.03 -11.17 -7.75
C GLY A 156 -18.54 -11.18 -7.50
N ILE A 157 -19.36 -10.88 -8.51
CA ILE A 157 -20.75 -11.31 -8.54
C ILE A 157 -20.76 -12.69 -9.21
N PHE A 158 -20.39 -13.71 -8.45
CA PHE A 158 -20.88 -15.07 -8.71
C PHE A 158 -22.22 -15.23 -7.97
N PHE A 159 -23.22 -14.39 -8.31
CA PHE A 159 -24.59 -14.72 -7.96
C PHE A 159 -25.06 -15.78 -8.95
N ARG A 160 -25.19 -17.01 -8.44
CA ARG A 160 -25.88 -18.10 -9.10
C ARG A 160 -27.35 -17.68 -9.25
N MET A 161 -27.69 -17.04 -10.37
CA MET A 161 -29.08 -16.81 -10.77
C MET A 161 -29.72 -18.18 -11.03
N GLU A 162 -30.44 -18.70 -10.04
CA GLU A 162 -31.52 -19.64 -10.33
C GLU A 162 -32.60 -18.87 -11.08
N LEU A 163 -32.72 -19.18 -12.37
CA LEU A 163 -33.80 -18.72 -13.24
C LEU A 163 -35.12 -19.26 -12.70
N CYS A 164 -35.88 -18.44 -11.99
CA CYS A 164 -37.30 -18.66 -11.78
C CYS A 164 -38.11 -17.38 -12.02
N SER A 165 -38.58 -17.24 -13.28
CA SER A 165 -39.82 -16.55 -13.71
C SER A 165 -39.92 -15.01 -13.67
N PRO A 166 -40.87 -14.38 -14.42
CA PRO A 166 -41.17 -14.41 -15.86
C PRO A 166 -40.95 -12.98 -16.49
N PRO A 167 -41.36 -12.64 -17.73
CA PRO A 167 -40.65 -11.66 -18.56
C PRO A 167 -40.91 -10.22 -18.12
N ILE A 168 -39.86 -9.54 -17.66
CA ILE A 168 -39.85 -8.08 -17.55
C ILE A 168 -39.32 -7.51 -18.86
N THR A 169 -40.10 -6.59 -19.41
CA THR A 169 -39.89 -5.79 -20.60
C THR A 169 -38.43 -5.36 -20.75
N VAL A 170 -37.83 -5.68 -21.90
CA VAL A 170 -36.46 -5.30 -22.28
C VAL A 170 -36.32 -3.78 -22.29
N VAL A 171 -35.85 -3.21 -21.17
CA VAL A 171 -35.30 -1.86 -21.14
C VAL A 171 -33.92 -1.97 -21.80
N ARG A 172 -33.73 -1.22 -22.90
CA ARG A 172 -32.49 -1.17 -23.71
C ARG A 172 -31.22 -1.25 -22.85
N LEU A 173 -30.50 -2.37 -22.97
CA LEU A 173 -29.20 -2.63 -22.33
C LEU A 173 -28.11 -1.60 -22.70
N GLU A 174 -28.32 -0.82 -23.76
CA GLU A 174 -27.34 0.10 -24.34
C GLU A 174 -27.04 1.29 -23.41
N HIS A 175 -28.03 1.80 -22.67
CA HIS A 175 -27.83 2.91 -21.73
C HIS A 175 -27.23 2.47 -20.39
N LEU A 176 -27.46 1.22 -19.97
CA LEU A 176 -26.84 0.68 -18.74
C LEU A 176 -25.36 0.40 -18.95
N LEU A 177 -24.97 -0.08 -20.15
CA LEU A 177 -23.57 -0.32 -20.51
C LEU A 177 -22.75 0.97 -20.56
N MET A 178 -23.33 2.06 -21.09
CA MET A 178 -22.67 3.36 -21.13
C MET A 178 -22.52 3.99 -19.74
N ALA A 179 -23.50 3.87 -18.85
CA ALA A 179 -23.38 4.36 -17.47
C ALA A 179 -22.33 3.58 -16.67
N HIS A 180 -22.25 2.26 -16.86
CA HIS A 180 -21.21 1.42 -16.26
C HIS A 180 -19.83 1.76 -16.83
N ALA A 181 -19.72 1.96 -18.14
CA ALA A 181 -18.47 2.38 -18.78
C ALA A 181 -18.02 3.77 -18.32
N LEU A 182 -18.94 4.71 -18.12
CA LEU A 182 -18.65 6.07 -17.64
C LEU A 182 -18.24 6.09 -16.15
N LEU A 183 -18.84 5.22 -15.32
CA LEU A 183 -18.44 5.02 -13.92
C LEU A 183 -17.06 4.34 -13.82
N CYS A 184 -16.77 3.35 -14.68
CA CYS A 184 -15.44 2.73 -14.78
C CYS A 184 -14.36 3.69 -15.29
N PHE A 185 -14.72 4.73 -16.06
CA PHE A 185 -13.78 5.74 -16.57
C PHE A 185 -13.37 6.80 -15.54
N LEU A 186 -14.05 6.91 -14.39
CA LEU A 186 -13.80 7.97 -13.40
C LEU A 186 -12.96 7.52 -12.20
N SER A 187 -12.67 6.23 -12.06
CA SER A 187 -11.56 5.70 -11.24
C SER A 187 -11.48 4.19 -11.45
N PRO A 188 -10.30 3.60 -11.77
CA PRO A 188 -10.13 2.18 -11.54
C PRO A 188 -10.44 1.91 -10.06
N LEU A 189 -11.38 1.02 -9.76
CA LEU A 189 -11.76 0.64 -8.40
C LEU A 189 -10.53 0.04 -7.69
N SER A 190 -9.77 0.80 -6.89
CA SER A 190 -8.68 0.19 -6.11
C SER A 190 -9.26 -0.97 -5.28
N GLN A 191 -8.54 -2.09 -5.22
CA GLN A 191 -8.97 -3.22 -4.40
C GLN A 191 -8.79 -2.84 -2.93
N VAL A 192 -9.89 -2.85 -2.17
CA VAL A 192 -9.89 -2.55 -0.73
C VAL A 192 -10.17 -3.83 0.03
N VAL A 193 -9.35 -4.15 1.03
CA VAL A 193 -9.60 -5.27 1.94
C VAL A 193 -9.54 -4.80 3.39
N ILE A 194 -10.65 -4.94 4.10
CA ILE A 194 -10.79 -4.63 5.51
C ILE A 194 -10.71 -5.93 6.32
N ASN A 195 -9.98 -5.89 7.44
CA ASN A 195 -9.65 -7.02 8.29
C ASN A 195 -9.09 -8.22 7.50
N PRO A 196 -8.09 -8.02 6.62
CA PRO A 196 -7.56 -9.08 5.79
C PRO A 196 -6.96 -10.21 6.65
N LYS A 197 -7.26 -11.45 6.26
CA LYS A 197 -6.69 -12.68 6.82
C LYS A 197 -5.99 -13.43 5.70
N LEU A 198 -4.66 -13.33 5.69
CA LEU A 198 -3.83 -13.94 4.67
C LEU A 198 -3.46 -15.37 5.02
N ARG A 199 -3.58 -16.29 4.05
CA ARG A 199 -3.12 -17.67 4.13
C ARG A 199 -2.29 -18.02 2.90
N LYS A 200 -1.18 -18.70 3.13
CA LYS A 200 -0.33 -19.26 2.07
C LYS A 200 -0.99 -20.52 1.52
N THR A 201 -1.21 -20.61 0.21
CA THR A 201 -1.89 -21.75 -0.42
C THR A 201 -0.90 -22.75 -1.04
N SER A 202 0.36 -22.38 -1.18
CA SER A 202 1.44 -23.27 -1.64
C SER A 202 2.76 -23.05 -0.89
N LYS A 203 3.71 -23.97 -1.08
CA LYS A 203 5.09 -23.86 -0.57
C LYS A 203 6.02 -23.11 -1.53
N ARG A 204 5.56 -22.76 -2.74
CA ARG A 204 6.38 -22.06 -3.73
C ARG A 204 6.68 -20.64 -3.24
N THR A 205 7.92 -20.21 -3.41
CA THR A 205 8.37 -18.86 -3.05
C THR A 205 9.10 -18.23 -4.22
N ALA A 206 9.28 -16.91 -4.18
CA ALA A 206 10.12 -16.17 -5.12
C ALA A 206 10.85 -15.03 -4.42
N ARG A 207 12.02 -14.65 -4.94
CA ARG A 207 12.89 -13.58 -4.41
C ARG A 207 13.02 -12.45 -5.41
N PHE A 208 12.53 -11.28 -5.03
CA PHE A 208 12.61 -10.05 -5.81
C PHE A 208 12.89 -8.88 -4.88
N TYR A 209 13.35 -7.75 -5.46
CA TYR A 209 13.47 -6.51 -4.71
C TYR A 209 12.10 -5.96 -4.32
N GLU A 210 11.98 -5.55 -3.06
CA GLU A 210 10.85 -4.77 -2.55
C GLU A 210 11.33 -3.38 -2.13
N GLY A 211 10.40 -2.43 -2.18
CA GLY A 211 10.52 -1.11 -1.57
C GLY A 211 9.26 -0.78 -0.80
N CYS A 212 9.32 0.30 -0.01
CA CYS A 212 8.18 0.75 0.77
C CYS A 212 8.17 2.28 0.84
N LEU A 213 6.99 2.91 0.71
CA LEU A 213 6.84 4.36 0.85
C LEU A 213 7.27 4.88 2.23
N SER A 214 7.29 4.02 3.24
CA SER A 214 7.74 4.32 4.60
C SER A 214 9.26 4.15 4.81
N VAL A 215 9.99 3.57 3.84
CA VAL A 215 11.46 3.43 3.84
C VAL A 215 12.00 3.98 2.52
N ASP A 216 12.06 5.30 2.43
CA ASP A 216 12.31 6.00 1.16
C ASP A 216 13.74 5.84 0.65
N GLY A 217 13.91 5.73 -0.67
CA GLY A 217 15.21 5.63 -1.32
C GLY A 217 15.93 4.28 -1.25
N TYR A 218 15.36 3.27 -0.58
CA TYR A 218 16.00 1.95 -0.42
C TYR A 218 15.16 0.79 -0.95
N ARG A 219 15.85 -0.30 -1.27
CA ARG A 219 15.30 -1.60 -1.69
C ARG A 219 16.07 -2.73 -1.04
N ALA A 220 15.44 -3.89 -0.86
CA ALA A 220 16.12 -5.13 -0.53
C ALA A 220 15.40 -6.34 -1.12
N VAL A 221 16.09 -7.46 -1.26
CA VAL A 221 15.49 -8.70 -1.74
C VAL A 221 14.66 -9.32 -0.61
N VAL A 222 13.42 -9.67 -0.91
CA VAL A 222 12.50 -10.30 0.04
C VAL A 222 11.94 -11.58 -0.58
N GLU A 223 11.96 -12.65 0.20
CA GLU A 223 11.32 -13.91 -0.19
C GLU A 223 9.83 -13.89 0.18
N ARG A 224 8.96 -14.21 -0.78
CA ARG A 224 7.51 -14.22 -0.62
C ARG A 224 6.92 -15.50 -1.17
N HIS A 225 5.79 -15.92 -0.62
CA HIS A 225 5.02 -17.02 -1.22
C HIS A 225 4.45 -16.57 -2.55
N LEU A 226 4.50 -17.45 -3.54
CA LEU A 226 3.95 -17.17 -4.86
C LEU A 226 2.43 -17.26 -4.88
N ASP A 227 1.81 -18.04 -3.99
CA ASP A 227 0.37 -18.28 -3.98
C ASP A 227 -0.22 -18.01 -2.59
N VAL A 228 -1.19 -17.12 -2.52
CA VAL A 228 -1.90 -16.74 -1.29
C VAL A 228 -3.40 -16.63 -1.51
N GLU A 229 -4.13 -16.76 -0.41
CA GLU A 229 -5.53 -16.39 -0.31
C GLU A 229 -5.66 -15.33 0.78
N VAL A 230 -6.42 -14.28 0.52
CA VAL A 230 -6.80 -13.26 1.51
C VAL A 230 -8.31 -13.22 1.61
N SER A 231 -8.84 -13.43 2.81
CA SER A 231 -10.25 -13.19 3.12
C SER A 231 -10.42 -11.92 3.95
N GLY A 232 -11.59 -11.30 3.91
CA GLY A 232 -11.87 -10.07 4.65
C GLY A 232 -13.22 -9.49 4.23
N PHE A 233 -13.33 -8.17 4.31
CA PHE A 233 -14.49 -7.43 3.83
C PHE A 233 -14.07 -6.43 2.75
N ASP A 234 -14.95 -6.21 1.78
CA ASP A 234 -14.79 -5.13 0.81
C ASP A 234 -15.06 -3.76 1.45
N ARG A 235 -14.92 -2.71 0.64
CA ARG A 235 -15.19 -1.32 1.05
C ARG A 235 -16.60 -1.09 1.61
N ASN A 236 -17.57 -1.91 1.23
CA ASN A 236 -18.97 -1.80 1.62
C ASN A 236 -19.31 -2.73 2.82
N GLY A 237 -18.36 -3.51 3.31
CA GLY A 237 -18.56 -4.45 4.40
C GLY A 237 -19.05 -5.83 3.95
N HIS A 238 -19.10 -6.12 2.65
CA HIS A 238 -19.43 -7.46 2.17
C HIS A 238 -18.24 -8.41 2.33
N PRO A 239 -18.45 -9.64 2.79
CA PRO A 239 -17.40 -10.65 2.84
C PRO A 239 -16.80 -10.87 1.45
N MET A 240 -15.47 -10.92 1.38
CA MET A 240 -14.74 -11.18 0.14
C MET A 240 -13.60 -12.18 0.37
N LYS A 241 -13.19 -12.82 -0.71
CA LYS A 241 -12.02 -13.69 -0.76
C LYS A 241 -11.29 -13.46 -2.08
N VAL A 242 -9.97 -13.27 -2.00
CA VAL A 242 -9.07 -13.05 -3.12
C VAL A 242 -8.06 -14.18 -3.15
N GLU A 243 -8.02 -14.94 -4.24
CA GLU A 243 -6.91 -15.85 -4.53
C GLU A 243 -5.96 -15.12 -5.46
N ALA A 244 -4.69 -15.04 -5.08
CA ALA A 244 -3.69 -14.26 -5.80
C ALA A 244 -2.41 -15.07 -5.97
N SER A 245 -1.76 -14.89 -7.11
CA SER A 245 -0.44 -15.41 -7.40
C SER A 245 0.55 -14.29 -7.77
N GLY A 246 1.83 -14.63 -7.91
CA GLY A 246 2.84 -13.75 -8.51
C GLY A 246 3.00 -12.42 -7.78
N TRP A 247 3.01 -11.32 -8.53
CA TRP A 247 3.23 -9.99 -7.98
C TRP A 247 2.07 -9.50 -7.08
N GLN A 248 0.82 -9.85 -7.40
CA GLN A 248 -0.33 -9.52 -6.55
C GLN A 248 -0.21 -10.18 -5.18
N ALA A 249 0.17 -11.46 -5.14
CA ALA A 249 0.40 -12.19 -3.90
C ALA A 249 1.50 -11.53 -3.05
N ARG A 250 2.56 -11.02 -3.69
CA ARG A 250 3.63 -10.28 -3.01
C ARG A 250 3.12 -8.98 -2.39
N ILE A 251 2.36 -8.17 -3.13
CA ILE A 251 1.82 -6.91 -2.62
C ILE A 251 0.87 -7.19 -1.44
N LEU A 252 -0.04 -8.16 -1.56
CA LEU A 252 -0.92 -8.56 -0.45
C LEU A 252 -0.14 -8.98 0.81
N GLN A 253 0.96 -9.72 0.64
CA GLN A 253 1.82 -10.09 1.78
C GLN A 253 2.53 -8.88 2.38
N HIS A 254 2.98 -7.92 1.56
CA HIS A 254 3.60 -6.68 2.02
C HIS A 254 2.61 -5.82 2.83
N GLU A 255 1.42 -5.58 2.30
CA GLU A 255 0.42 -4.76 2.98
C GLU A 255 -0.13 -5.44 4.24
N CYS A 256 -0.28 -6.78 4.23
CA CYS A 256 -0.66 -7.51 5.45
C CYS A 256 0.44 -7.46 6.53
N ASP A 257 1.72 -7.48 6.17
CA ASP A 257 2.82 -7.37 7.15
C ASP A 257 2.75 -6.03 7.90
N HIS A 258 2.41 -4.92 7.22
CA HIS A 258 2.23 -3.61 7.87
C HIS A 258 1.15 -3.62 8.96
N LEU A 259 0.10 -4.43 8.78
CA LEU A 259 -0.98 -4.54 9.78
C LEU A 259 -0.54 -5.25 11.06
N GLU A 260 0.55 -6.01 10.99
CA GLU A 260 1.15 -6.69 12.14
C GLU A 260 2.40 -5.95 12.65
N GLY A 261 2.64 -4.71 12.17
CA GLY A 261 3.78 -3.90 12.56
C GLY A 261 5.13 -4.42 12.04
N THR A 262 5.13 -5.11 10.88
CA THR A 262 6.35 -5.66 10.27
C THR A 262 6.68 -4.92 8.98
N LEU A 263 7.92 -4.47 8.83
CA LEU A 263 8.41 -3.88 7.59
C LEU A 263 9.26 -4.88 6.80
N TYR A 264 9.40 -4.65 5.49
CA TYR A 264 10.18 -5.54 4.62
C TYR A 264 11.66 -5.65 5.05
N VAL A 265 12.19 -4.61 5.69
CA VAL A 265 13.57 -4.58 6.22
C VAL A 265 13.80 -5.55 7.37
N ASP A 266 12.74 -5.98 8.06
CA ASP A 266 12.82 -6.94 9.17
C ASP A 266 12.96 -8.39 8.69
N LYS A 267 12.67 -8.65 7.41
CA LYS A 267 12.63 -9.99 6.81
C LYS A 267 13.36 -10.09 5.47
N MET A 268 14.15 -9.08 5.12
CA MET A 268 14.94 -9.06 3.89
C MET A 268 16.08 -10.08 3.91
N VAL A 269 16.51 -10.50 2.73
CA VAL A 269 17.71 -11.33 2.55
C VAL A 269 18.95 -10.51 2.97
N PRO A 270 19.80 -11.03 3.87
CA PRO A 270 21.01 -10.33 4.30
C PRO A 270 21.90 -9.92 3.12
N ARG A 271 22.59 -8.78 3.26
CA ARG A 271 23.52 -8.23 2.25
C ARG A 271 22.88 -7.78 0.92
N THR A 272 21.55 -7.63 0.88
CA THR A 272 20.84 -7.16 -0.33
C THR A 272 20.30 -5.74 -0.23
N PHE A 273 20.19 -5.17 0.98
CA PHE A 273 19.74 -3.79 1.22
C PHE A 273 20.63 -2.77 0.50
N ARG A 274 20.02 -1.89 -0.28
CA ARG A 274 20.72 -0.95 -1.16
C ARG A 274 19.86 0.25 -1.50
N THR A 275 20.51 1.32 -1.96
CA THR A 275 19.82 2.49 -2.52
C THR A 275 19.18 2.17 -3.86
N VAL A 276 18.18 2.94 -4.26
CA VAL A 276 17.52 2.83 -5.59
C VAL A 276 18.51 2.95 -6.75
N ASP A 277 19.51 3.84 -6.65
CA ASP A 277 20.53 4.04 -7.70
C ASP A 277 21.41 2.81 -7.91
N ASN A 278 21.54 1.96 -6.88
CA ASN A 278 22.37 0.76 -6.90
C ASN A 278 21.57 -0.52 -7.22
N LEU A 279 20.31 -0.41 -7.63
CA LEU A 279 19.40 -1.54 -7.81
C LEU A 279 19.95 -2.57 -8.82
N ASN A 280 20.55 -2.09 -9.90
CA ASN A 280 21.06 -2.91 -11.00
C ASN A 280 22.48 -3.46 -10.77
N LEU A 281 23.11 -3.13 -9.64
CA LEU A 281 24.42 -3.71 -9.30
C LEU A 281 24.28 -5.20 -8.94
N PRO A 282 25.30 -6.03 -9.23
CA PRO A 282 25.27 -7.45 -8.90
C PRO A 282 24.97 -7.72 -7.42
N LEU A 283 24.34 -8.87 -7.14
CA LEU A 283 24.26 -9.38 -5.78
C LEU A 283 25.65 -9.79 -5.29
N ALA A 284 25.90 -9.58 -3.99
CA ALA A 284 27.16 -10.02 -3.39
C ALA A 284 27.29 -11.54 -3.42
N THR A 285 28.52 -12.05 -3.48
CA THR A 285 28.81 -13.49 -3.45
C THR A 285 28.13 -14.17 -2.25
N GLY A 286 27.43 -15.27 -2.52
CA GLY A 286 26.69 -16.05 -1.53
C GLY A 286 25.25 -15.58 -1.28
N CYS A 287 24.80 -14.49 -1.89
CA CYS A 287 23.37 -14.15 -1.89
C CYS A 287 22.60 -15.16 -2.78
N PRO A 288 21.39 -15.58 -2.37
CA PRO A 288 20.53 -16.37 -3.25
C PRO A 288 20.16 -15.57 -4.50
N PRO A 289 20.00 -16.23 -5.68
CA PRO A 289 19.58 -15.56 -6.89
C PRO A 289 18.15 -15.03 -6.78
N LEU A 290 17.83 -14.06 -7.64
CA LEU A 290 16.45 -13.59 -7.84
C LEU A 290 15.66 -14.62 -8.66
N GLY A 291 14.33 -14.55 -8.56
CA GLY A 291 13.41 -15.46 -9.25
C GLY A 291 12.66 -16.41 -8.31
N ALA A 292 11.83 -17.25 -8.92
CA ALA A 292 11.07 -18.32 -8.27
C ALA A 292 11.83 -19.65 -8.25
#